data_AF-A0A5M6CEE8-F1
#
_entry.id   AF-A0A5M6CEE8-F1
#
_cell.length_a   1.000
_cell.length_b   1.000
_cell.length_c   1.000
_cell.angle_alpha   90.00
_cell.angle_beta   90.00
_cell.angle_gamma   90.00
#
_symmetry.space_group_name_H-M   'P 1'
#
loop_
_entity.id
_entity.type
_entity.pdbx_description
1 polymer ?
#
loop_
_entity_poly.entity_id
_entity_poly.type
_entity_poly.pdbx_seq_one_letter_code
_entity_poly.pdbx_strand_id
1 'polypeptide(L)'
;MERKIDPDKILQLHETIANRHKGINGFYRFNLKEIEGQFRKGVKTPALLLLSHSSALNTNANKTANFNTHFVSLLIIDFAGKPNDFTKENIVLNETYYLALDVVSYLKKEHADETSFLYSLFEISSVSIEKVGPIFDNMFGWNLIFSLKNQEPFCFEPDKWED
;
A
#
# COMPACT_ATOMS: atom_id res chain seq x y z
N MET A 1 -15.60 -21.10 -3.26
CA MET A 1 -14.39 -20.61 -2.57
C MET A 1 -14.50 -19.09 -2.58
N GLU A 2 -14.47 -18.46 -1.41
CA GLU A 2 -14.64 -17.00 -1.29
C GLU A 2 -13.37 -16.26 -1.73
N ARG A 3 -13.53 -15.14 -2.45
CA ARG A 3 -12.40 -14.31 -2.87
C ARG A 3 -11.85 -13.59 -1.64
N LYS A 4 -10.58 -13.84 -1.31
CA LYS A 4 -9.96 -13.33 -0.08
C LYS A 4 -9.46 -11.88 -0.18
N ILE A 5 -9.16 -11.42 -1.40
CA ILE A 5 -8.61 -10.09 -1.66
C ILE A 5 -9.54 -9.37 -2.63
N ASP A 6 -9.97 -8.18 -2.22
CA ASP A 6 -10.74 -7.25 -3.03
C ASP A 6 -10.24 -5.81 -2.75
N PRO A 7 -10.66 -4.81 -3.54
CA PRO A 7 -10.24 -3.42 -3.34
C PRO A 7 -10.58 -2.86 -1.95
N ASP A 8 -11.69 -3.28 -1.33
CA ASP A 8 -12.12 -2.78 -0.02
C ASP A 8 -11.24 -3.31 1.11
N LYS A 9 -10.84 -4.58 1.05
CA LYS A 9 -9.87 -5.20 1.99
C LYS A 9 -8.52 -4.49 1.94
N ILE A 10 -8.06 -4.14 0.73
CA ILE A 10 -6.80 -3.42 0.55
C ILE A 10 -6.92 -2.03 1.13
N LEU A 11 -8.00 -1.31 0.85
CA LEU A 11 -8.26 -0.01 1.45
C LEU A 11 -8.31 -0.09 2.99
N GLN A 12 -9.03 -1.06 3.57
CA GLN A 12 -9.11 -1.27 5.01
C GLN A 12 -7.75 -1.57 5.63
N LEU A 13 -6.87 -2.30 4.93
CA LEU A 13 -5.49 -2.51 5.37
C LEU A 13 -4.75 -1.18 5.55
N HIS A 14 -4.89 -0.27 4.60
CA HIS A 14 -4.20 1.02 4.61
C HIS A 14 -4.73 1.91 5.73
N GLU A 15 -6.05 1.99 5.88
CA GLU A 15 -6.70 2.70 6.98
C GLU A 15 -6.26 2.12 8.34
N THR A 16 -6.17 0.78 8.45
CA THR A 16 -5.71 0.10 9.65
C THR A 16 -4.26 0.44 9.98
N ILE A 17 -3.36 0.42 8.98
CA ILE A 17 -1.95 0.78 9.16
C ILE A 17 -1.85 2.22 9.67
N ALA A 18 -2.51 3.17 8.99
CA ALA A 18 -2.47 4.58 9.37
C ALA A 18 -3.05 4.84 10.76
N ASN A 19 -4.14 4.16 11.15
CA ASN A 19 -4.76 4.33 12.45
C ASN A 19 -3.98 3.67 13.60
N ARG A 20 -3.26 2.57 13.33
CA ARG A 20 -2.49 1.84 14.35
C ARG A 20 -1.07 2.37 14.53
N HIS A 21 -0.47 2.91 13.46
CA HIS A 21 0.91 3.38 13.49
C HIS A 21 1.01 4.79 14.08
N LYS A 22 1.68 4.93 15.23
CA LYS A 22 1.77 6.20 15.97
C LYS A 22 2.49 7.34 15.22
N GLY A 23 3.33 7.00 14.25
CA GLY A 23 4.07 7.97 13.43
C GLY A 23 3.37 8.40 12.14
N ILE A 24 2.20 7.82 11.81
CA ILE A 24 1.41 8.22 10.64
C ILE A 24 0.27 9.11 11.14
N ASN A 25 0.22 10.34 10.65
CA ASN A 25 -0.69 11.36 11.15
C ASN A 25 -1.91 11.60 10.25
N GLY A 26 -1.91 11.03 9.04
CA GLY A 26 -3.02 11.11 8.09
C GLY A 26 -3.00 9.98 7.07
N PHE A 27 -4.19 9.62 6.60
CA PHE A 27 -4.41 8.69 5.50
C PHE A 27 -5.24 9.37 4.41
N TYR A 28 -4.79 9.24 3.16
CA TYR A 28 -5.46 9.83 2.00
C TYR A 28 -5.48 8.84 0.84
N ARG A 29 -6.59 8.77 0.10
CA ARG A 29 -6.67 7.97 -1.12
C ARG A 29 -6.04 8.76 -2.26
N PHE A 30 -5.35 8.10 -3.19
CA PHE A 30 -4.82 8.76 -4.39
C PHE A 30 -5.92 8.99 -5.44
N ASN A 31 -6.93 9.75 -5.04
CA ASN A 31 -7.86 10.38 -5.95
C ASN A 31 -7.39 11.82 -6.13
N LEU A 32 -6.90 12.16 -7.32
CA LEU A 32 -6.36 13.51 -7.64
C LEU A 32 -7.32 14.64 -7.21
N LYS A 33 -8.64 14.45 -7.33
CA LYS A 33 -9.64 15.45 -6.89
C LYS A 33 -9.74 15.59 -5.38
N GLU A 34 -9.50 14.50 -4.64
CA GLU A 34 -9.51 14.48 -3.17
C GLU A 34 -8.19 15.04 -2.61
N ILE A 35 -7.07 14.71 -3.26
CA ILE A 35 -5.73 15.21 -2.96
C ILE A 35 -5.66 16.73 -3.17
N GLU A 36 -6.03 17.25 -4.34
CA GLU A 36 -5.91 18.69 -4.61
C GLU A 36 -6.73 19.56 -3.63
N GLY A 37 -7.88 19.06 -3.16
CA GLY A 37 -8.72 19.75 -2.19
C GLY A 37 -8.20 19.72 -0.75
N GLN A 38 -7.59 18.60 -0.32
CA GLN A 38 -7.13 18.42 1.06
C GLN A 38 -5.71 18.96 1.28
N PHE A 39 -4.80 18.84 0.31
CA PHE A 39 -3.46 19.42 0.41
C PHE A 39 -3.50 20.95 0.55
N ARG A 40 -4.46 21.61 -0.11
CA ARG A 40 -4.69 23.06 0.04
C ARG A 40 -5.26 23.47 1.42
N LYS A 41 -5.84 22.54 2.17
CA LYS A 41 -6.42 22.79 3.51
C LYS A 41 -5.48 22.41 4.66
N GLY A 42 -4.30 21.87 4.33
CA GLY A 42 -3.34 21.34 5.30
C GLY A 42 -3.51 19.84 5.48
N VAL A 43 -2.51 19.08 5.04
CA VAL A 43 -2.41 17.64 5.27
C VAL A 43 -1.65 17.39 6.56
N LYS A 44 -2.13 16.45 7.38
CA LYS A 44 -1.40 16.00 8.55
C LYS A 44 -0.29 15.07 8.09
N THR A 45 0.96 15.48 8.28
CA THR A 45 2.14 14.70 7.90
C THR A 45 2.88 14.17 9.15
N PRO A 46 3.64 13.06 9.06
CA PRO A 46 3.79 12.16 7.91
C PRO A 46 2.45 11.54 7.48
N ALA A 47 2.21 11.51 6.17
CA ALA A 47 0.95 11.03 5.58
C ALA A 47 1.18 9.73 4.80
N LEU A 48 0.21 8.80 4.90
CA LEU A 48 0.14 7.58 4.10
C LEU A 48 -0.87 7.75 2.96
N LEU A 49 -0.48 7.45 1.73
CA LEU A 49 -1.36 7.49 0.56
C LEU A 49 -1.42 6.15 -0.17
N LEU A 50 -2.63 5.69 -0.53
CA LEU A 50 -2.83 4.55 -1.42
C LEU A 50 -2.67 4.99 -2.87
N LEU A 51 -1.50 4.77 -3.49
CA LEU A 51 -1.13 5.32 -4.79
C LEU A 51 -1.76 4.54 -5.95
N SER A 52 -1.71 3.21 -5.91
CA SER A 52 -2.21 2.35 -6.98
C SER A 52 -2.44 0.92 -6.51
N HIS A 53 -3.42 0.26 -7.14
CA HIS A 53 -3.69 -1.16 -7.02
C HIS A 53 -3.80 -1.73 -8.43
N SER A 54 -3.11 -2.83 -8.68
CA SER A 54 -3.22 -3.60 -9.92
C SER A 54 -3.13 -5.09 -9.62
N SER A 55 -3.46 -5.92 -10.60
CA SER A 55 -3.44 -7.38 -10.44
C SER A 55 -2.86 -8.08 -11.66
N ALA A 56 -2.09 -9.15 -11.43
CA ALA A 56 -1.65 -10.08 -12.46
C ALA A 56 -2.17 -11.48 -12.16
N LEU A 57 -2.83 -12.07 -13.15
CA LEU A 57 -3.34 -13.44 -13.07
C LEU A 57 -2.30 -14.39 -13.64
N ASN A 58 -1.98 -15.43 -12.88
CA ASN A 58 -1.01 -16.44 -13.28
C ASN A 58 -1.55 -17.83 -13.01
N THR A 59 -1.17 -18.76 -13.87
CA THR A 59 -1.44 -20.19 -13.68
C THR A 59 -0.11 -20.89 -13.41
N ASN A 60 -0.08 -21.85 -12.49
CA ASN A 60 1.12 -22.64 -12.27
C ASN A 60 1.49 -23.46 -13.52
N ALA A 61 2.76 -23.88 -13.62
CA ALA A 61 3.26 -24.60 -14.81
C ALA A 61 2.42 -25.83 -15.19
N ASN A 62 1.81 -26.49 -14.20
CA ASN A 62 1.02 -27.70 -14.39
C ASN A 62 -0.48 -27.43 -14.62
N LYS A 63 -0.93 -26.17 -14.66
CA LYS A 63 -2.33 -25.75 -14.85
C LYS A 63 -3.33 -26.29 -13.82
N THR A 64 -2.86 -26.61 -12.63
CA THR A 64 -3.68 -27.13 -11.52
C THR A 64 -4.11 -26.05 -10.52
N ALA A 65 -3.45 -24.90 -10.52
CA ALA A 65 -3.78 -23.79 -9.64
C ALA A 65 -3.62 -22.45 -10.35
N ASN A 66 -4.59 -21.58 -10.14
CA ASN A 66 -4.54 -20.20 -10.58
C ASN A 66 -4.31 -19.28 -9.38
N PHE A 67 -3.61 -18.19 -9.63
CA PHE A 67 -3.25 -17.21 -8.63
C PHE A 67 -3.59 -15.82 -9.13
N ASN A 68 -4.08 -14.98 -8.23
CA ASN A 68 -4.17 -13.56 -8.45
C ASN A 68 -3.14 -12.87 -7.54
N THR A 69 -2.16 -12.22 -8.16
CA THR A 69 -1.17 -11.39 -7.48
C THR A 69 -1.63 -9.95 -7.56
N HIS A 70 -1.93 -9.33 -6.42
CA HIS A 70 -2.26 -7.92 -6.32
C HIS A 70 -1.01 -7.11 -5.96
N PHE A 71 -0.64 -6.15 -6.79
CA PHE A 71 0.41 -5.18 -6.50
C PHE A 71 -0.19 -3.96 -5.81
N VAL A 72 0.38 -3.60 -4.67
CA VAL A 72 -0.09 -2.54 -3.80
C VAL A 72 1.03 -1.52 -3.62
N SER A 73 0.69 -0.24 -3.77
CA SER A 73 1.63 0.89 -3.65
C SER A 73 1.17 1.86 -2.54
N LEU A 74 2.05 2.04 -1.56
CA LEU A 74 1.89 2.86 -0.36
C LEU A 74 2.90 4.00 -0.36
N LEU A 75 2.44 5.23 -0.55
CA LEU A 75 3.30 6.41 -0.48
C LEU A 75 3.31 6.98 0.94
N ILE A 76 4.49 7.08 1.55
CA ILE A 76 4.71 7.73 2.84
C ILE A 76 5.51 9.01 2.56
N ILE A 77 4.96 10.17 2.93
CA ILE A 77 5.62 11.48 2.70
C ILE A 77 5.48 12.43 3.87
N ASP A 78 6.46 13.31 4.02
CA ASP A 78 6.45 14.43 4.96
C ASP A 78 7.11 15.68 4.35
N PHE A 79 6.84 16.85 4.94
CA PHE A 79 7.25 18.16 4.47
C PHE A 79 8.66 18.54 4.95
N ALA A 80 9.58 18.73 4.00
CA ALA A 80 10.96 19.12 4.30
C ALA A 80 11.13 20.61 4.61
N GLY A 81 10.06 21.38 4.76
CA GLY A 81 10.16 22.81 5.05
C GLY A 81 10.50 23.64 3.81
N LYS A 82 11.49 24.53 3.93
CA LYS A 82 11.85 25.44 2.84
C LYS A 82 12.57 24.67 1.71
N PRO A 83 12.38 25.08 0.43
CA PRO A 83 13.19 24.56 -0.65
C PRO A 83 14.69 24.72 -0.38
N ASN A 84 15.49 23.74 -0.82
CA ASN A 84 16.95 23.67 -0.66
C ASN A 84 17.46 23.48 0.79
N ASP A 85 16.61 23.14 1.75
CA ASP A 85 17.04 22.67 3.07
C ASP A 85 17.40 21.16 3.00
N PHE A 86 18.57 20.86 2.45
CA PHE A 86 19.03 19.48 2.25
C PHE A 86 19.22 18.70 3.56
N THR A 87 19.51 19.40 4.66
CA THR A 87 19.60 18.77 5.98
C THR A 87 18.23 18.27 6.41
N LYS A 88 17.20 19.11 6.28
CA LYS A 88 15.84 18.72 6.63
C LYS A 88 15.26 17.68 5.67
N GLU A 89 15.59 17.74 4.38
CA GLU A 89 15.27 16.68 3.42
C GLU A 89 15.79 15.31 3.90
N ASN A 90 17.06 15.23 4.29
CA ASN A 90 17.66 13.97 4.76
C ASN A 90 17.02 13.47 6.06
N ILE A 91 16.63 14.36 6.98
CA ILE A 91 15.90 13.99 8.20
C ILE A 91 14.55 13.36 7.82
N VAL A 92 13.77 14.05 6.98
CA VAL A 92 12.47 13.55 6.51
C VAL A 92 12.61 12.20 5.81
N LEU A 93 13.60 12.04 4.93
CA LEU A 93 13.83 10.79 4.23
C LEU A 93 14.19 9.65 5.19
N ASN A 94 15.01 9.90 6.20
CA ASN A 94 15.35 8.88 7.20
C ASN A 94 14.13 8.50 8.04
N GLU A 95 13.38 9.48 8.54
CA GLU A 95 12.20 9.24 9.38
C GLU A 95 11.13 8.46 8.59
N THR A 96 10.81 8.90 7.37
CA THR A 96 9.83 8.21 6.52
C THR A 96 10.31 6.83 6.05
N TYR A 97 11.63 6.60 5.93
CA TYR A 97 12.18 5.28 5.64
C TYR A 97 11.92 4.29 6.79
N TYR A 98 12.18 4.73 8.04
CA TYR A 98 11.88 3.89 9.20
C TYR A 98 10.38 3.60 9.33
N LEU A 99 9.52 4.57 9.02
CA LEU A 99 8.08 4.34 8.93
C LEU A 99 7.73 3.25 7.90
N ALA A 100 8.36 3.27 6.72
CA ALA A 100 8.14 2.22 5.71
C ALA A 100 8.55 0.83 6.22
N LEU A 101 9.69 0.74 6.93
CA LEU A 101 10.14 -0.52 7.54
C LEU A 101 9.21 -1.01 8.67
N ASP A 102 8.64 -0.10 9.45
CA ASP A 102 7.65 -0.44 10.47
C ASP A 102 6.37 -0.99 9.83
N VAL A 103 5.92 -0.40 8.71
CA VAL A 103 4.80 -0.93 7.91
C VAL A 103 5.11 -2.33 7.39
N VAL A 104 6.30 -2.57 6.82
CA VAL A 104 6.70 -3.91 6.36
C VAL A 104 6.73 -4.92 7.51
N SER A 105 7.22 -4.50 8.68
CA SER A 105 7.25 -5.33 9.89
C SER A 105 5.84 -5.69 10.37
N TYR A 106 4.91 -4.74 10.30
CA TYR A 106 3.50 -4.96 10.57
C TYR A 106 2.87 -5.96 9.58
N LEU A 107 3.10 -5.77 8.26
CA LEU A 107 2.60 -6.70 7.24
C LEU A 107 3.13 -8.13 7.45
N LYS A 108 4.42 -8.27 7.81
CA LYS A 108 5.03 -9.57 8.14
C LYS A 108 4.39 -10.21 9.38
N LYS A 109 4.12 -9.42 10.42
CA LYS A 109 3.42 -9.91 11.62
C LYS A 109 2.02 -10.43 11.27
N GLU A 110 1.24 -9.62 10.55
CA GLU A 110 -0.14 -9.98 10.16
C GLU A 110 -0.18 -11.17 9.19
N HIS A 111 0.81 -11.31 8.31
CA HIS A 111 0.97 -12.50 7.46
C HIS A 111 1.10 -13.81 8.26
N ALA A 112 1.71 -13.76 9.44
CA ALA A 112 1.94 -14.92 10.29
C ALA A 112 0.77 -15.23 11.24
N ASP A 113 -0.22 -14.34 11.34
CA ASP A 113 -1.36 -14.47 12.24
C ASP A 113 -2.55 -15.09 11.51
N GLU A 114 -2.95 -16.31 11.90
CA GLU A 114 -4.08 -17.06 11.33
C GLU A 114 -5.42 -16.33 11.40
N THR A 115 -5.56 -15.38 12.32
CA THR A 115 -6.78 -14.57 12.47
C THR A 115 -6.78 -13.34 11.56
N SER A 116 -5.63 -12.97 11.00
CA SER A 116 -5.49 -11.83 10.12
C SER A 116 -5.96 -12.17 8.71
N PHE A 117 -6.56 -11.20 8.03
CA PHE A 117 -6.90 -11.38 6.61
C PHE A 117 -5.65 -11.54 5.74
N LEU A 118 -4.48 -11.05 6.19
CA LEU A 118 -3.20 -11.16 5.48
C LEU A 118 -2.55 -12.54 5.61
N TYR A 119 -3.13 -13.45 6.41
CA TYR A 119 -2.54 -14.75 6.68
C TYR A 119 -2.17 -15.49 5.40
N SER A 120 -0.88 -15.78 5.24
CA SER A 120 -0.31 -16.44 4.05
C SER A 120 -0.48 -15.69 2.70
N LEU A 121 -0.90 -14.42 2.70
CA LEU A 121 -1.12 -13.63 1.48
C LEU A 121 0.06 -12.73 1.10
N PHE A 122 0.72 -12.13 2.09
CA PHE A 122 1.82 -11.18 1.85
C PHE A 122 3.11 -11.87 1.37
N GLU A 123 3.67 -11.40 0.25
CA GLU A 123 4.93 -11.92 -0.30
C GLU A 123 6.10 -11.02 0.11
N ILE A 124 6.82 -11.38 1.18
CA ILE A 124 7.91 -10.55 1.74
C ILE A 124 9.00 -10.24 0.70
N SER A 125 9.33 -11.19 -0.18
CA SER A 125 10.33 -11.02 -1.24
C SER A 125 9.92 -10.03 -2.34
N SER A 126 8.65 -9.62 -2.38
CA SER A 126 8.14 -8.65 -3.36
C SER A 126 8.32 -7.19 -2.92
N VAL A 127 8.76 -6.95 -1.69
CA VAL A 127 8.86 -5.60 -1.13
C VAL A 127 9.93 -4.78 -1.86
N SER A 128 9.52 -3.63 -2.39
CA SER A 128 10.39 -2.57 -2.90
C SER A 128 10.09 -1.26 -2.17
N ILE A 129 11.12 -0.47 -1.86
CA ILE A 129 11.00 0.84 -1.21
C ILE A 129 11.78 1.85 -2.04
N GLU A 130 11.05 2.76 -2.70
CA GLU A 130 11.62 3.68 -3.69
C GLU A 130 11.53 5.13 -3.21
N LYS A 131 12.63 5.89 -3.28
CA LYS A 131 12.65 7.30 -2.86
C LYS A 131 11.70 8.10 -3.76
N VAL A 132 10.88 8.96 -3.15
CA VAL A 132 9.99 9.90 -3.85
C VAL A 132 10.22 11.32 -3.35
N GLY A 133 10.21 12.28 -4.26
CA GLY A 133 10.25 13.71 -3.96
C GLY A 133 11.30 14.49 -4.77
N PRO A 134 11.19 15.83 -4.83
CA PRO A 134 10.11 16.61 -4.23
C PRO A 134 8.79 16.43 -4.99
N ILE A 135 7.71 16.20 -4.24
CA ILE A 135 6.32 16.23 -4.74
C ILE A 135 5.48 17.09 -3.77
N PHE A 136 4.34 17.62 -4.23
CA PHE A 136 3.37 18.38 -3.41
C PHE A 136 4.00 19.37 -2.40
N ASP A 137 4.42 20.55 -2.87
CA ASP A 137 5.02 21.60 -2.03
C ASP A 137 6.18 21.07 -1.15
N ASN A 138 7.24 20.55 -1.77
CA ASN A 138 8.50 20.17 -1.09
C ASN A 138 8.35 19.02 -0.06
N MET A 139 7.49 18.04 -0.36
CA MET A 139 7.40 16.80 0.39
C MET A 139 8.28 15.70 -0.20
N PHE A 140 8.82 14.88 0.68
CA PHE A 140 9.71 13.77 0.38
C PHE A 140 9.33 12.53 1.18
N GLY A 141 9.73 11.37 0.68
CA GLY A 141 9.59 10.12 1.42
C GLY A 141 9.79 8.92 0.52
N TRP A 142 8.93 7.92 0.67
CA TRP A 142 9.12 6.61 0.06
C TRP A 142 7.82 6.02 -0.48
N ASN A 143 7.90 5.40 -1.64
CA ASN A 143 6.88 4.52 -2.16
C ASN A 143 7.22 3.07 -1.79
N LEU A 144 6.42 2.49 -0.89
CA LEU A 144 6.46 1.09 -0.51
C LEU A 144 5.56 0.28 -1.45
N ILE A 145 6.16 -0.60 -2.23
CA ILE A 145 5.48 -1.47 -3.18
C ILE A 145 5.59 -2.91 -2.68
N PHE A 146 4.49 -3.65 -2.72
CA PHE A 146 4.47 -5.06 -2.34
C PHE A 146 3.34 -5.82 -3.02
N SER A 147 3.41 -7.15 -2.96
CA SER A 147 2.43 -8.06 -3.53
C SER A 147 1.66 -8.83 -2.46
N LEU A 148 0.36 -8.98 -2.69
CA LEU A 148 -0.51 -9.93 -2.01
C LEU A 148 -0.94 -11.00 -3.00
N LYS A 149 -0.61 -12.27 -2.72
CA LYS A 149 -0.88 -13.40 -3.61
C LYS A 149 -1.92 -14.31 -2.98
N ASN A 150 -3.01 -14.57 -3.70
CA ASN A 150 -3.99 -15.56 -3.32
C ASN A 150 -4.12 -16.64 -4.41
N GLN A 151 -4.65 -17.80 -4.03
CA GLN A 151 -5.17 -18.76 -4.99
C GLN A 151 -6.56 -18.29 -5.42
N GLU A 152 -6.80 -18.23 -6.72
CA GLU A 152 -8.07 -17.80 -7.30
C GLU A 152 -8.74 -19.00 -7.99
N PRO A 153 -10.02 -19.31 -7.68
CA PRO A 153 -10.68 -20.49 -8.22
C PRO A 153 -10.96 -20.43 -9.74
N PHE A 154 -11.14 -19.23 -10.31
CA PHE A 154 -11.57 -19.02 -11.71
C PHE A 154 -12.66 -20.01 -12.18
N CYS A 155 -13.70 -20.19 -11.37
CA CYS A 155 -14.86 -20.97 -11.77
C CYS A 155 -15.78 -20.11 -12.63
N PHE A 156 -16.13 -20.61 -13.81
CA PHE A 156 -17.23 -20.07 -14.60
C PHE A 156 -18.54 -20.37 -13.86
N GLU A 157 -19.39 -19.36 -13.73
CA GLU A 157 -20.71 -19.47 -13.08
C GLU A 157 -21.79 -19.22 -14.14
N PRO A 158 -22.35 -20.27 -14.78
CA PRO A 158 -23.25 -20.12 -15.92
C PRO A 158 -24.44 -19.20 -15.64
N ASP A 159 -25.02 -19.27 -14.45
CA ASP A 159 -26.20 -18.49 -14.05
C ASP A 159 -25.95 -16.97 -13.96
N LYS A 160 -24.69 -16.52 -14.08
CA LYS A 160 -24.30 -15.10 -14.14
C LYS A 160 -24.15 -14.57 -15.57
N TRP A 161 -24.36 -15.41 -16.58
CA TRP A 161 -24.21 -15.07 -17.99
C TRP A 161 -25.50 -15.42 -18.72
N GLU A 162 -26.05 -14.45 -19.46
CA GLU A 162 -27.14 -14.68 -20.40
C GLU A 162 -26.49 -14.99 -21.76
N ASP A 163 -26.46 -16.27 -22.13
CA ASP A 163 -26.18 -16.71 -23.50
C ASP A 163 -27.48 -16.80 -24.30
#